data_AF-A0A920TEH4-F1
#
_entry.id   AF-A0A920TEH4-F1
#
_cell.length_a   1.000
_cell.length_b   1.000
_cell.length_c   1.000
_cell.angle_alpha   90.00
_cell.angle_beta   90.00
_cell.angle_gamma   90.00
#
_symmetry.space_group_name_H-M   'P 1'
#
loop_
_entity.id
_entity.type
_entity.pdbx_description
1 polymer ?
#
loop_
_entity_poly.entity_id
_entity_poly.type
_entity_poly.pdbx_seq_one_letter_code
_entity_poly.pdbx_strand_id
1 'polypeptide(L)' 'MQVGHVFTEDEDVANVRDMRQELGSGIGIMLDVNQGWTADEAIRVGSRLDEFDLAWLEEPVLADDFKGVP' A
#
# COMPACT_ATOMS: atom_id res chain seq x y z
N MET A 1 -0.22 -7.87 -3.20
CA MET A 1 1.00 -7.44 -3.94
C MET A 1 1.97 -6.91 -2.90
N GLN A 2 3.24 -7.25 -3.03
CA GLN A 2 4.29 -6.75 -2.15
C GLN A 2 4.70 -5.33 -2.59
N VAL A 3 4.84 -4.40 -1.65
CA VAL A 3 5.16 -2.97 -1.89
C VAL A 3 6.20 -2.47 -0.91
N GLY A 4 6.76 -1.27 -1.13
CA GLY A 4 7.65 -0.57 -0.19
C GLY A 4 9.10 -1.06 -0.14
N HIS A 5 9.39 -2.29 -0.57
CA HIS A 5 10.76 -2.85 -0.58
C HIS A 5 11.37 -3.02 -1.97
N VAL A 6 10.53 -3.18 -3.00
CA VAL A 6 10.96 -3.59 -4.35
C VAL A 6 10.87 -2.44 -5.36
N PHE A 7 9.83 -1.61 -5.23
CA PHE A 7 9.51 -0.55 -6.15
C PHE A 7 9.50 0.80 -5.42
N THR A 8 9.60 1.89 -6.18
CA THR A 8 9.33 3.23 -5.65
C THR A 8 7.84 3.40 -5.35
N GLU A 9 7.48 4.40 -4.53
CA GLU A 9 6.07 4.73 -4.23
C GLU A 9 5.23 4.94 -5.50
N ASP A 10 5.82 5.57 -6.51
CA ASP A 10 5.14 5.87 -7.78
C ASP A 10 4.89 4.60 -8.60
N GLU A 11 5.87 3.70 -8.62
CA GLU A 11 5.74 2.40 -9.28
C GLU A 11 4.73 1.50 -8.56
N ASP A 12 4.73 1.48 -7.22
CA ASP A 12 3.73 0.74 -6.45
C ASP A 12 2.31 1.22 -6.74
N VAL A 13 2.08 2.54 -6.72
CA VAL A 13 0.77 3.12 -7.06
C VAL A 13 0.38 2.82 -8.51
N ALA A 14 1.33 2.90 -9.46
CA ALA A 14 1.07 2.55 -10.85
C ALA A 14 0.69 1.07 -11.02
N ASN A 15 1.40 0.16 -10.34
CA ASN A 15 1.12 -1.27 -10.37
C ASN A 15 -0.29 -1.57 -9.83
N VAL A 16 -0.69 -0.93 -8.73
CA VAL A 16 -2.05 -1.10 -8.18
C VAL A 16 -3.12 -0.58 -9.13
N ARG A 17 -2.90 0.59 -9.74
CA ARG A 17 -3.80 1.13 -10.75
C ARG A 17 -3.98 0.15 -11.91
N ASP A 18 -2.87 -0.37 -12.44
CA ASP A 18 -2.89 -1.26 -13.59
C ASP A 18 -3.57 -2.60 -13.21
N MET A 19 -3.30 -3.13 -12.01
CA MET A 19 -4.03 -4.29 -11.47
C MET A 19 -5.54 -4.02 -11.37
N ARG A 20 -5.96 -2.86 -10.85
CA ARG A 20 -7.37 -2.52 -10.73
C ARG A 20 -8.06 -2.40 -12.09
N GLN A 21 -7.38 -1.84 -13.09
CA GLN A 21 -7.89 -1.75 -14.46
C GLN A 21 -8.12 -3.13 -15.08
N GLU A 22 -7.16 -4.05 -14.92
CA GLU A 22 -7.23 -5.39 -15.52
C GLU A 22 -8.21 -6.33 -14.78
N LEU A 23 -8.26 -6.25 -13.45
CA LEU A 23 -9.09 -7.14 -12.62
C LEU A 23 -10.53 -6.65 -12.47
N GLY A 24 -10.79 -5.36 -12.73
CA GLY A 24 -12.07 -4.71 -12.45
C GLY A 24 -12.37 -4.61 -10.95
N SER A 25 -13.58 -4.14 -10.60
CA SER A 25 -13.99 -3.91 -9.20
C SER A 25 -14.47 -5.17 -8.47
N GLY A 26 -14.67 -6.29 -9.17
CA GLY A 26 -15.21 -7.52 -8.57
C GLY A 26 -14.18 -8.36 -7.82
N ILE A 27 -12.89 -8.06 -7.95
CA ILE A 27 -11.79 -8.80 -7.33
C ILE A 27 -11.14 -7.90 -6.27
N GLY A 28 -10.99 -8.41 -5.05
CA GLY A 28 -10.29 -7.71 -3.98
C GLY A 28 -8.78 -7.68 -4.24
N ILE A 29 -8.18 -6.50 -4.13
CA ILE A 29 -6.72 -6.30 -4.19
C ILE A 29 -6.23 -6.07 -2.77
N MET A 30 -5.21 -6.83 -2.37
CA MET A 30 -4.56 -6.71 -1.07
C MET A 30 -3.10 -6.32 -1.29
N LEU A 31 -2.58 -5.42 -0.45
CA LEU A 31 -1.18 -5.02 -0.44
C LEU A 31 -0.53 -5.43 0.87
N ASP A 32 0.76 -5.76 0.81
CA ASP A 32 1.59 -6.05 1.97
C ASP A 32 2.90 -5.27 1.85
N VAL A 33 3.15 -4.41 2.83
CA VAL A 33 4.32 -3.53 2.90
C VAL A 33 5.44 -4.16 3.73
N ASN A 34 5.15 -5.24 4.48
CA ASN A 34 6.08 -5.90 5.39
C ASN A 34 6.92 -4.92 6.21
N GLN A 35 6.24 -3.99 6.87
CA GLN A 35 6.80 -3.02 7.80
C GLN A 35 7.82 -2.06 7.15
N GLY A 36 7.72 -1.87 5.83
CA GLY A 36 8.69 -1.12 5.04
C GLY A 36 8.50 0.40 5.02
N TRP A 37 7.32 0.91 5.42
CA TRP A 37 7.09 2.36 5.46
C TRP A 37 7.21 2.91 6.88
N THR A 38 7.59 4.18 6.96
CA THR A 38 7.31 5.07 8.09
C THR A 38 5.82 5.42 8.14
N ALA A 39 5.34 5.94 9.28
CA ALA A 39 3.97 6.43 9.39
C ALA A 39 3.62 7.52 8.35
N ASP A 40 4.55 8.43 8.08
CA ASP A 40 4.35 9.50 7.09
C ASP A 40 4.27 8.97 5.65
N GLU A 41 5.08 7.97 5.32
CA GLU A 41 4.99 7.25 4.04
C GLU A 41 3.65 6.51 3.93
N ALA A 42 3.23 5.79 4.97
CA ALA A 42 1.96 5.07 4.97
C ALA A 42 0.76 6.01 4.76
N ILE A 43 0.75 7.19 5.40
CA ILE A 43 -0.29 8.21 5.19
C ILE A 43 -0.25 8.75 3.76
N ARG A 44 0.94 9.11 3.27
CA ARG A 44 1.11 9.71 1.94
C ARG A 44 0.75 8.74 0.82
N VAL A 45 1.27 7.53 0.86
CA VAL A 45 1.03 6.51 -0.17
C VAL A 45 -0.37 5.92 -0.03
N GLY A 46 -0.82 5.66 1.20
CA GLY A 46 -2.19 5.19 1.47
C GLY A 46 -3.25 6.13 0.88
N SER A 47 -3.10 7.44 1.08
CA SER A 47 -4.01 8.45 0.51
C SER A 47 -4.07 8.42 -1.02
N ARG A 48 -2.98 8.02 -1.69
CA ARG A 48 -2.93 7.87 -3.16
C ARG A 48 -3.58 6.55 -3.62
N LEU A 49 -3.70 5.57 -2.74
CA LEU A 49 -4.26 4.26 -3.02
C LEU A 49 -5.77 4.17 -2.74
N ASP A 50 -6.34 5.14 -2.03
CA ASP A 50 -7.76 5.18 -1.65
C ASP A 50 -8.72 5.03 -2.86
N GLU A 51 -8.34 5.52 -4.03
CA GLU A 51 -9.16 5.44 -5.24
C GLU A 51 -9.28 4.01 -5.83
N PHE A 52 -8.43 3.07 -5.40
CA PHE A 52 -8.37 1.70 -5.96
C PHE A 52 -9.14 0.66 -5.16
N ASP A 53 -9.87 1.05 -4.12
CA ASP A 53 -10.74 0.18 -3.31
C ASP A 53 -10.00 -1.09 -2.84
N LEU A 54 -8.90 -0.90 -2.12
CA LEU A 54 -8.11 -2.01 -1.59
C LEU A 54 -8.91 -2.78 -0.54
N ALA A 55 -8.87 -4.11 -0.61
CA ALA A 55 -9.47 -4.97 0.39
C ALA A 55 -8.71 -4.93 1.72
N TRP A 56 -7.39 -4.78 1.66
CA TRP A 56 -6.51 -4.76 2.83
C TRP A 56 -5.15 -4.12 2.50
N LEU A 57 -4.59 -3.38 3.47
CA LEU A 57 -3.21 -2.90 3.48
C LEU A 57 -2.50 -3.48 4.71
N GLU A 58 -1.59 -4.42 4.48
CA GLU A 58 -0.95 -5.24 5.51
C GLU A 58 0.38 -4.65 5.95
N GLU A 59 0.61 -4.67 7.27
CA GLU A 59 1.86 -4.25 7.92
C GLU A 59 2.49 -2.99 7.33
N PRO A 60 1.77 -1.85 7.21
CA PRO A 60 2.32 -0.66 6.57
C PRO A 60 3.56 -0.13 7.29
N VAL A 61 3.59 -0.22 8.62
CA VAL A 61 4.66 0.30 9.49
C VAL A 61 5.20 -0.81 10.38
N LEU A 62 6.29 -0.52 11.09
CA LEU A 62 6.87 -1.41 12.12
C LEU A 62 5.81 -1.92 13.09
N ALA A 63 5.80 -3.24 13.32
CA ALA A 63 4.80 -3.88 14.17
C ALA A 63 4.85 -3.43 15.64
N ASP A 64 6.00 -2.95 16.08
CA ASP A 64 6.24 -2.42 17.43
C ASP A 64 6.17 -0.88 17.53
N ASP A 65 5.86 -0.17 16.42
CA ASP A 65 5.55 1.25 16.46
C ASP A 65 4.09 1.49 16.89
N PHE A 66 3.84 1.29 18.19
CA PHE A 66 2.53 1.56 18.79
C PHE A 66 2.16 3.04 18.86
N LYS A 67 3.11 3.94 18.62
CA LYS A 67 2.89 5.39 18.76
C LYS A 67 2.70 6.08 17.42
N GLY A 68 3.04 5.44 16.31
CA GLY A 68 3.06 6.04 14.97
C GLY A 68 4.12 7.14 14.87
N VAL A 69 5.22 7.03 15.61
CA VAL A 69 6.26 8.07 15.70
C VAL A 69 7.58 7.44 15.24
N PRO A 70 8.30 8.05 14.27
CA PRO A 70 9.52 7.48 13.70
C PRO A 70 10.64 7.27 14.73
#